data_AF-A0A0N0M0S5-F1
#
_entry.id   AF-A0A0N0M0S5-F1
#
_cell.length_a   1.000
_cell.length_b   1.000
_cell.length_c   1.000
_cell.angle_alpha   90.00
_cell.angle_beta   90.00
_cell.angle_gamma   90.00
#
_symmetry.space_group_name_H-M   'P 1'
#
loop_
_entity.id
_entity.type
_entity.pdbx_description
1 polymer ?
#
loop_
_entity_poly.entity_id
_entity_poly.type
_entity_poly.pdbx_seq_one_letter_code
_entity_poly.pdbx_strand_id
1 'polypeptide(L)'
;MYNFKQATLLYATKYALAFLWIFTGLTSVYFAPDVGYEILAGANIVGLPAKAAIYAGGMLDIALGLWLVTSFKTQVCCLVQVAVIITYTALLTLIDASFWLHPFGPITKNIPIVVLICFLFSENKSQITIK
;
A
#
# COMPACT_ATOMS: atom_id res chain seq x y z
N MET A 1 19.65 -5.61 20.20
CA MET A 1 18.79 -5.05 21.27
C MET A 1 18.40 -3.65 20.83
N TYR A 2 17.11 -3.38 20.60
CA TYR A 2 16.66 -2.05 20.17
C TYR A 2 16.77 -1.06 21.34
N ASN A 3 17.30 0.14 21.07
CA ASN A 3 17.06 1.26 21.96
C ASN A 3 15.56 1.62 21.90
N PHE A 4 14.99 2.06 23.02
CA PHE A 4 13.60 2.54 23.15
C PHE A 4 13.14 3.39 21.96
N LYS A 5 13.97 4.33 21.49
CA LYS A 5 13.65 5.18 20.34
C LYS A 5 13.42 4.40 19.04
N GLN A 6 14.20 3.35 18.80
CA GLN A 6 14.14 2.54 17.58
C GLN A 6 12.92 1.61 17.59
N ALA A 7 12.59 1.04 18.76
CA ALA A 7 11.37 0.25 18.92
C ALA A 7 10.11 1.10 18.67
N THR A 8 10.05 2.31 19.24
CA THR A 8 8.94 3.25 19.00
C THR A 8 8.79 3.60 17.52
N LEU A 9 9.90 3.86 16.82
CA LEU A 9 9.86 4.16 15.38
C LEU A 9 9.35 2.95 14.57
N LEU A 10 9.78 1.73 14.91
CA LEU A 10 9.32 0.52 14.23
C LEU A 10 7.81 0.30 14.38
N TYR A 11 7.27 0.47 15.58
CA TYR A 11 5.83 0.39 15.83
C TYR A 11 5.07 1.51 15.10
N ALA A 12 5.58 2.74 15.14
CA ALA A 12 4.98 3.87 14.42
C ALA A 12 4.93 3.59 12.91
N THR A 13 6.02 3.10 12.30
CA THR A 13 6.05 2.70 10.89
C THR A 13 5.04 1.62 10.58
N LYS A 14 4.98 0.55 11.40
CA LYS A 14 4.04 -0.55 11.21
C LYS A 14 2.59 -0.07 11.21
N TYR A 15 2.20 0.70 12.23
CA TYR A 15 0.81 1.16 12.36
C TYR A 15 0.46 2.25 11.34
N ALA A 16 1.40 3.12 10.97
CA ALA A 16 1.20 4.10 9.91
C ALA A 16 0.96 3.43 8.54
N LEU A 17 1.77 2.41 8.20
CA LEU A 17 1.59 1.63 6.97
C LEU A 17 0.26 0.85 6.99
N ALA A 18 -0.07 0.21 8.12
CA ALA A 18 -1.32 -0.53 8.24
C ALA A 18 -2.55 0.39 8.10
N PHE A 19 -2.50 1.56 8.75
CA PHE A 19 -3.54 2.58 8.61
C PHE A 19 -3.67 3.04 7.16
N LEU A 20 -2.55 3.33 6.48
CA LEU A 20 -2.54 3.73 5.09
C LEU A 20 -3.28 2.71 4.21
N TRP A 21 -2.91 1.43 4.29
CA TRP A 21 -3.53 0.36 3.52
C TRP A 21 -5.02 0.18 3.81
N ILE A 22 -5.41 0.16 5.09
CA ILE A 22 -6.83 0.00 5.45
C ILE A 22 -7.64 1.20 4.94
N PHE A 23 -7.11 2.41 5.12
CA PHE A 23 -7.82 3.63 4.76
C PHE A 23 -7.91 3.82 3.24
N THR A 24 -6.87 3.46 2.47
CA THR A 24 -6.96 3.47 1.00
C THR A 24 -7.99 2.48 0.50
N GLY A 25 -8.00 1.26 1.04
CA GLY A 25 -9.00 0.26 0.63
C GLY A 25 -10.44 0.65 1.00
N LEU A 26 -10.66 1.23 2.18
CA LEU A 26 -11.97 1.81 2.54
C LEU A 26 -12.35 2.98 1.64
N THR A 27 -11.37 3.80 1.23
CA THR A 27 -11.60 4.90 0.31
C THR A 27 -12.04 4.39 -1.06
N SER A 28 -11.39 3.36 -1.57
CA SER A 28 -11.73 2.75 -2.87
C SER A 28 -13.10 2.09 -2.88
N VAL A 29 -13.50 1.43 -1.79
CA VAL A 29 -14.76 0.65 -1.77
C VAL A 29 -15.95 1.48 -1.29
N TYR A 30 -15.75 2.39 -0.34
CA TYR A 30 -16.82 3.04 0.39
C TYR A 30 -16.84 4.56 0.25
N PHE A 31 -15.73 5.26 0.50
CA PHE A 31 -15.75 6.73 0.58
C PHE A 31 -15.73 7.43 -0.77
N ALA A 32 -14.99 6.91 -1.75
CA ALA A 32 -14.81 7.54 -3.05
C ALA A 32 -14.66 6.51 -4.20
N PRO A 33 -15.59 5.53 -4.33
CA PRO A 33 -15.53 4.55 -5.40
C PRO A 33 -15.63 5.20 -6.80
N ASP A 34 -16.38 6.29 -6.92
CA ASP A 34 -16.58 7.01 -8.20
C ASP A 34 -15.28 7.55 -8.79
N VAL A 35 -14.38 8.06 -7.95
CA VAL A 35 -13.05 8.52 -8.38
C VAL A 35 -12.26 7.37 -9.01
N GLY A 36 -12.35 6.18 -8.42
CA GLY A 36 -11.71 4.98 -8.97
C GLY A 36 -12.31 4.58 -10.33
N TYR A 37 -13.64 4.65 -10.46
CA TYR A 37 -14.32 4.36 -11.73
C TYR A 37 -13.97 5.37 -12.83
N GLU A 38 -13.86 6.65 -12.51
CA GLU A 38 -13.44 7.69 -13.46
C GLU A 38 -12.03 7.44 -13.99
N ILE A 39 -11.08 7.09 -13.10
CA ILE A 39 -9.71 6.74 -13.49
C ILE A 39 -9.72 5.53 -14.46
N LEU A 40 -10.45 4.46 -14.11
CA LEU A 40 -10.53 3.26 -14.95
C LEU A 40 -11.23 3.52 -16.29
N ALA A 41 -12.22 4.41 -16.32
CA ALA A 41 -12.88 4.83 -17.55
C ALA A 41 -11.91 5.52 -18.53
N GLY A 42 -10.88 6.22 -18.02
CA GLY A 42 -9.79 6.78 -18.82
C GLY A 42 -9.03 5.74 -19.67
N ALA A 43 -9.03 4.48 -19.23
CA ALA A 43 -8.47 3.35 -19.97
C ALA A 43 -9.54 2.47 -20.64
N ASN A 44 -10.76 2.97 -20.82
CA ASN A 44 -11.92 2.24 -21.34
C ASN A 44 -12.32 1.00 -20.51
N ILE A 45 -11.92 0.93 -19.24
CA ILE A 45 -12.31 -0.14 -18.31
C ILE A 45 -13.59 0.32 -17.59
N VAL A 46 -14.74 -0.20 -18.03
CA VAL A 46 -16.06 0.21 -17.53
C VAL A 46 -16.93 -0.99 -17.16
N GLY A 47 -18.03 -0.75 -16.42
CA GLY A 47 -19.00 -1.79 -16.09
C GLY A 47 -18.49 -2.82 -15.08
N LEU A 48 -18.72 -4.10 -15.35
CA LEU A 48 -18.37 -5.19 -14.41
C LEU A 48 -16.84 -5.32 -14.16
N PRO A 49 -15.96 -5.25 -15.18
CA PRO A 49 -14.51 -5.23 -14.94
C PRO A 49 -14.04 -4.10 -14.02
N ALA A 50 -14.60 -2.90 -14.17
CA ALA A 50 -14.24 -1.76 -13.32
C ALA A 50 -14.66 -2.00 -11.87
N LYS A 51 -15.90 -2.47 -11.64
CA LYS A 51 -16.39 -2.87 -10.31
C LYS A 51 -15.51 -3.93 -9.67
N ALA A 52 -15.16 -4.98 -10.43
CA ALA A 52 -14.29 -6.04 -9.95
C ALA A 52 -12.90 -5.49 -9.56
N ALA A 53 -12.31 -4.62 -10.37
CA ALA A 53 -11.01 -4.01 -10.08
C ALA A 53 -11.03 -3.15 -8.81
N ILE A 54 -12.04 -2.30 -8.63
CA ILE A 54 -12.16 -1.43 -7.45
C ILE A 54 -12.37 -2.24 -6.17
N TYR A 55 -13.28 -3.21 -6.19
CA TYR A 55 -13.52 -4.05 -5.02
C TYR A 55 -12.33 -4.96 -4.72
N ALA A 56 -11.73 -5.60 -5.73
CA ALA A 56 -10.57 -6.47 -5.53
C ALA A 56 -9.37 -5.69 -4.99
N GLY A 57 -9.07 -4.52 -5.58
CA GLY A 57 -8.00 -3.65 -5.12
C GLY A 57 -8.23 -3.15 -3.70
N GLY A 58 -9.43 -2.64 -3.40
CA GLY A 58 -9.73 -2.14 -2.05
C GLY A 58 -9.77 -3.23 -0.98
N MET A 59 -10.24 -4.44 -1.31
CA MET A 59 -10.18 -5.59 -0.38
C MET A 59 -8.74 -6.08 -0.18
N LEU A 60 -7.91 -6.06 -1.22
CA LEU A 60 -6.48 -6.39 -1.13
C LEU A 60 -5.76 -5.41 -0.20
N ASP A 61 -6.01 -4.12 -0.37
CA ASP A 61 -5.46 -3.07 0.49
C ASP A 61 -5.83 -3.29 1.96
N ILE A 62 -7.12 -3.50 2.28
CA ILE A 62 -7.57 -3.80 3.65
C ILE A 62 -6.89 -5.06 4.19
N ALA A 63 -6.81 -6.13 3.38
CA ALA A 63 -6.18 -7.38 3.78
C ALA A 63 -4.68 -7.19 4.10
N LEU A 64 -3.95 -6.38 3.32
CA LEU A 64 -2.55 -6.07 3.58
C LEU A 64 -2.36 -5.31 4.89
N GLY A 65 -3.19 -4.30 5.14
CA GLY A 65 -3.11 -3.54 6.38
C GLY A 65 -3.42 -4.39 7.61
N LEU A 66 -4.45 -5.24 7.54
CA LEU A 66 -4.78 -6.19 8.62
C LEU A 66 -3.66 -7.22 8.82
N TRP A 67 -3.12 -7.79 7.72
CA TRP A 67 -2.00 -8.73 7.79
C TRP A 67 -0.79 -8.09 8.48
N LEU A 68 -0.46 -6.84 8.15
CA LEU A 68 0.66 -6.14 8.76
C LEU A 68 0.48 -5.94 10.29
N VAL A 69 -0.75 -5.70 10.75
CA VAL A 69 -1.07 -5.59 12.20
C VAL A 69 -0.78 -6.88 12.94
N THR A 70 -1.08 -8.04 12.36
CA THR A 70 -0.84 -9.35 13.01
C THR A 70 0.64 -9.67 13.24
N SER A 71 1.56 -8.97 12.56
CA SER A 71 2.99 -9.31 12.52
C SER A 71 3.30 -10.74 12.04
N PHE A 72 2.33 -11.47 11.48
CA PHE A 72 2.54 -12.81 10.95
C PHE A 72 3.34 -12.74 9.64
N LYS A 73 4.50 -13.40 9.58
CA LYS A 73 5.39 -13.39 8.40
C LYS A 73 5.57 -11.99 7.78
N THR A 74 5.85 -10.99 8.61
CA THR A 74 5.96 -9.58 8.19
C THR A 74 6.88 -9.38 6.98
N GLN A 75 7.97 -10.15 6.86
CA GLN A 75 8.86 -10.06 5.69
C GLN A 75 8.15 -10.36 4.37
N VAL A 76 7.31 -11.40 4.35
CA VAL A 76 6.50 -11.74 3.17
C VAL A 76 5.47 -10.64 2.94
N CYS A 77 4.80 -10.16 4.01
CA CYS A 77 3.87 -9.05 3.91
C CYS A 77 4.52 -7.79 3.30
N CYS A 78 5.74 -7.44 3.71
CA CYS A 78 6.50 -6.32 3.14
C CYS A 78 6.77 -6.52 1.64
N LEU A 79 7.21 -7.72 1.22
CA LEU A 79 7.46 -8.01 -0.20
C LEU A 79 6.17 -7.89 -1.04
N VAL A 80 5.05 -8.40 -0.52
CA VAL A 80 3.74 -8.28 -1.18
C VAL A 80 3.31 -6.82 -1.29
N GLN A 81 3.47 -6.03 -0.22
CA GLN A 81 3.16 -4.58 -0.26
C GLN A 81 3.95 -3.86 -1.36
N VAL A 82 5.26 -4.12 -1.47
CA VAL A 82 6.10 -3.53 -2.53
C VAL A 82 5.61 -3.98 -3.92
N ALA A 83 5.30 -5.27 -4.10
CA ALA A 83 4.79 -5.77 -5.38
C ALA A 83 3.45 -5.11 -5.78
N VAL A 84 2.54 -4.92 -4.83
CA VAL A 84 1.26 -4.22 -5.07
C VAL A 84 1.49 -2.75 -5.40
N ILE A 85 2.37 -2.05 -4.67
CA ILE A 85 2.73 -0.65 -4.98
C ILE A 85 3.29 -0.53 -6.40
N ILE A 86 4.19 -1.42 -6.81
CA ILE A 86 4.75 -1.43 -8.17
C ILE A 86 3.63 -1.65 -9.19
N THR A 87 2.74 -2.60 -8.93
CA THR A 87 1.61 -2.92 -9.82
C THR A 87 0.68 -1.71 -9.99
N TYR A 88 0.23 -1.10 -8.90
CA TYR A 88 -0.62 0.09 -8.94
C TYR A 88 0.08 1.29 -9.60
N THR A 89 1.37 1.49 -9.32
CA THR A 89 2.15 2.56 -9.95
C THR A 89 2.25 2.36 -11.46
N ALA A 90 2.51 1.13 -11.92
CA ALA A 90 2.55 0.80 -13.34
C ALA A 90 1.19 1.00 -14.01
N LEU A 91 0.12 0.48 -13.39
CA LEU A 91 -1.25 0.64 -13.89
C LEU A 91 -1.62 2.13 -14.02
N LEU A 92 -1.45 2.92 -12.96
CA LEU A 92 -1.73 4.36 -13.02
C LEU A 92 -0.87 5.08 -14.06
N THR A 93 0.41 4.75 -14.18
CA THR A 93 1.29 5.36 -15.19
C THR A 93 0.83 5.06 -16.62
N LEU A 94 0.31 3.85 -16.87
CA LEU A 94 -0.22 3.44 -18.18
C LEU A 94 -1.59 4.05 -18.47
N ILE A 95 -2.44 4.22 -17.46
CA ILE A 95 -3.78 4.82 -17.57
C ILE A 95 -3.64 6.34 -17.77
N ASP A 96 -2.87 7.01 -16.91
CA ASP A 96 -2.64 8.44 -16.96
C ASP A 96 -1.30 8.81 -16.30
N ALA A 97 -0.29 9.08 -17.13
CA ALA A 97 1.04 9.47 -16.68
C ALA A 97 1.07 10.82 -15.93
N SER A 98 0.02 11.65 -16.03
CA SER A 98 -0.05 12.94 -15.32
C SER A 98 -0.06 12.77 -13.79
N PHE A 99 -0.42 11.59 -13.28
CA PHE A 99 -0.38 11.25 -11.85
C PHE A 99 1.02 11.37 -11.21
N TRP A 100 2.09 11.40 -12.01
CA TRP A 100 3.45 11.71 -11.54
C TRP A 100 3.61 13.18 -11.12
N LEU A 101 2.94 14.09 -11.80
CA LEU A 101 3.01 15.55 -11.58
C LEU A 101 1.77 16.11 -10.89
N HIS A 102 0.84 15.23 -10.48
CA HIS A 102 -0.39 15.62 -9.81
C HIS A 102 -0.09 16.29 -8.45
N PRO A 103 -0.75 17.40 -8.09
CA PRO A 103 -0.39 18.23 -6.92
C PRO A 103 -0.44 17.50 -5.59
N PHE A 104 -1.26 16.45 -5.49
CA PHE A 104 -1.36 15.60 -4.29
C PHE A 104 -0.38 14.41 -4.28
N GLY A 105 0.51 14.29 -5.27
CA GLY A 105 1.57 13.29 -5.34
C GLY A 105 1.14 11.82 -5.19
N PRO A 106 0.07 11.35 -5.86
CA PRO A 106 -0.46 9.99 -5.70
C PRO A 106 0.56 8.90 -6.05
N ILE A 107 1.44 9.13 -7.04
CA ILE A 107 2.53 8.20 -7.37
C ILE A 107 3.79 8.51 -6.55
N THR A 108 4.17 9.78 -6.43
CA THR A 108 5.44 10.16 -5.77
C THR A 108 5.47 9.79 -4.29
N LYS A 109 4.32 9.79 -3.59
CA LYS A 109 4.20 9.30 -2.21
C LYS A 109 4.56 7.82 -2.03
N ASN A 110 4.52 7.02 -3.09
CA ASN A 110 4.90 5.61 -3.02
C ASN A 110 6.40 5.43 -2.74
N ILE A 111 7.25 6.39 -3.11
CA ILE A 111 8.70 6.33 -2.86
C ILE A 111 9.01 6.27 -1.35
N PRO A 112 8.60 7.26 -0.52
CA PRO A 112 8.84 7.18 0.92
C PRO A 112 8.09 6.01 1.58
N ILE A 113 6.94 5.57 1.06
CA ILE A 113 6.23 4.39 1.56
C ILE A 113 7.08 3.12 1.36
N VAL A 114 7.68 2.93 0.18
CA VAL A 114 8.59 1.80 -0.08
C VAL A 114 9.81 1.84 0.85
N VAL A 115 10.37 3.03 1.11
CA VAL A 115 11.47 3.17 2.08
C VAL A 115 11.04 2.71 3.48
N LEU A 116 9.85 3.09 3.94
CA LEU A 116 9.30 2.64 5.23
C LEU A 116 9.08 1.12 5.28
N ILE A 117 8.61 0.52 4.19
CA ILE A 117 8.44 -0.93 4.09
C ILE A 117 9.80 -1.64 4.13
N CYS A 118 10.81 -1.12 3.43
CA CYS A 118 12.18 -1.64 3.46
C CYS A 118 12.81 -1.54 4.85
N PHE A 119 12.58 -0.43 5.56
CA PHE A 119 13.00 -0.26 6.96
C PHE A 119 12.36 -1.33 7.87
N LEU A 120 11.04 -1.54 7.74
CA LEU A 120 10.34 -2.58 8.50
C LEU A 120 10.85 -4.00 8.15
N PHE A 121 11.19 -4.24 6.89
CA PHE A 121 11.73 -5.51 6.40
C PHE A 121 13.13 -5.81 6.96
N SER A 122 14.04 -4.82 6.95
CA SER A 122 15.41 -4.99 7.45
C SER A 122 15.46 -5.30 8.94
N GLU A 123 14.61 -4.63 9.71
CA GLU A 123 14.59 -4.76 11.17
C GLU A 123 14.02 -6.10 11.63
N ASN A 124 13.09 -6.68 10.87
CA ASN A 124 12.58 -8.03 11.16
C ASN A 124 13.64 -9.12 10.93
N LYS A 125 14.53 -8.92 9.95
CA LYS A 125 15.63 -9.85 9.66
C LYS A 125 16.61 -9.96 10.83
N SER A 126 16.89 -8.83 11.49
CA SER A 126 17.74 -8.76 12.68
C SER A 126 17.19 -9.54 13.89
N GLN A 127 15.87 -9.73 13.99
CA GLN A 127 15.25 -10.52 15.07
C GLN A 127 15.34 -12.04 14.83
N ILE A 128 15.35 -12.48 13.57
CA ILE A 128 15.44 -13.90 13.20
C ILE A 128 16.87 -14.42 13.37
N THR A 129 17.89 -13.62 13.07
CA THR A 129 19.31 -14.03 13.17
C THR A 129 19.83 -14.14 14.61
N ILE A 130 19.10 -13.62 15.60
CA ILE A 130 19.53 -13.61 17.02
C ILE A 130 18.85 -14.72 17.85
N LYS A 131 17.95 -15.51 17.24
CA LYS A 131 17.38 -16.72 17.85
C LYS A 131 18.09 -17.97 17.34
#